data_AF-A0A0J7YQK3-F1
#
_entry.id   AF-A0A0J7YQK3-F1
#
_cell.length_a   1.000
_cell.length_b   1.000
_cell.length_c   1.000
_cell.angle_alpha   90.00
_cell.angle_beta   90.00
_cell.angle_gamma   90.00
#
_symmetry.space_group_name_H-M   'P 1'
#
loop_
_entity.id
_entity.type
_entity.pdbx_description
1 polymer ?
#
loop_
_entity_poly.entity_id
_entity_poly.type
_entity_poly.pdbx_seq_one_letter_code
_entity_poly.pdbx_strand_id
1 'polypeptide(L)'
;RTLDFEEHFKRTTDGRGVDVVLNSLAGDYVDASLRLLPHGGRFIEMGRTDTRDPEQIARQYANVRYQAFVLAHLDKDLIQRMLGELVELFERGVLTLPPLTTWDVREARAVFRDMSQGKHIGKNVLVLPQAIDPEGTVLITGGTGTLGQLAARQMVSEHGARHLLLTSRRGRDAEGAAELEAELTALGAQVRIAACDAADH
;
A
#
# COMPACT_ATOMS: atom_id res chain seq x y z
N ARG A 1 -1.37 21.27 -15.29
CA ARG A 1 0.09 21.11 -15.49
C ARG A 1 0.51 22.19 -16.49
N THR A 2 1.69 22.78 -16.34
CA THR A 2 2.22 23.84 -17.23
C THR A 2 3.66 23.50 -17.64
N LEU A 3 4.19 24.15 -18.68
CA LEU A 3 5.58 23.99 -19.13
C LEU A 3 6.57 24.89 -18.38
N ASP A 4 6.10 25.66 -17.39
CA ASP A 4 6.90 26.65 -16.66
C ASP A 4 8.10 26.04 -15.90
N PHE A 5 8.06 24.72 -15.67
CA PHE A 5 9.18 23.99 -15.05
C PHE A 5 10.46 24.11 -15.87
N GLU A 6 10.37 24.18 -17.22
CA GLU A 6 11.53 24.28 -18.09
C GLU A 6 12.36 25.53 -17.75
N GLU A 7 11.73 26.70 -17.78
CA GLU A 7 12.37 27.98 -17.48
C GLU A 7 12.77 28.07 -16.01
N HIS A 8 11.97 27.49 -15.10
CA HIS A 8 12.33 27.41 -13.70
C HIS A 8 13.65 26.65 -13.48
N PHE A 9 13.80 25.45 -14.05
CA PHE A 9 15.02 24.66 -13.88
C PHE A 9 16.22 25.29 -14.59
N LYS A 10 16.06 25.84 -15.80
CA LYS A 10 17.15 26.57 -16.49
C LYS A 10 17.67 27.70 -15.62
N ARG A 11 16.79 28.51 -15.03
CA ARG A 11 17.20 29.61 -14.15
C ARG A 11 17.87 29.11 -12.88
N THR A 12 17.29 28.11 -12.20
CA THR A 12 17.83 27.59 -10.93
C THR A 12 19.19 26.88 -11.09
N THR A 13 19.47 26.37 -12.29
CA THR A 13 20.73 25.66 -12.59
C THR A 13 21.75 26.51 -13.33
N ASP A 14 21.48 27.81 -13.53
CA ASP A 14 22.28 28.71 -14.38
C ASP A 14 22.54 28.11 -15.78
N GLY A 15 21.51 27.50 -16.37
CA GLY A 15 21.56 26.90 -17.69
C GLY A 15 22.24 25.53 -17.75
N ARG A 16 22.78 25.00 -16.64
CA ARG A 16 23.42 23.67 -16.63
C ARG A 16 22.44 22.52 -16.88
N GLY A 17 21.17 22.70 -16.52
CA GLY A 17 20.16 21.65 -16.62
C GLY A 17 20.37 20.52 -15.62
N VAL A 18 20.05 19.29 -16.01
CA VAL A 18 20.16 18.07 -15.21
C VAL A 18 20.91 16.97 -15.97
N ASP A 19 21.39 15.95 -15.27
CA ASP A 19 22.09 14.81 -15.88
C ASP A 19 21.15 13.66 -16.26
N VAL A 20 20.06 13.50 -15.49
CA VAL A 20 19.09 12.43 -15.63
C VAL A 20 17.68 12.98 -15.51
N VAL A 21 16.83 12.63 -16.47
CA VAL A 21 15.39 12.88 -16.42
C VAL A 21 14.68 11.54 -16.26
N LEU A 22 13.86 11.41 -15.22
CA LEU A 22 12.90 10.31 -15.07
C LEU A 22 11.51 10.86 -15.40
N ASN A 23 11.03 10.62 -16.62
CA ASN A 23 9.81 11.22 -17.14
C ASN A 23 8.59 10.29 -16.99
N SER A 24 7.42 10.90 -16.73
CA SER A 24 6.11 10.26 -16.80
C SER A 24 5.04 11.17 -17.44
N LEU A 25 5.47 12.22 -18.13
CA LEU A 25 4.63 13.19 -18.84
C LEU A 25 4.63 12.86 -20.35
N ALA A 26 3.70 13.46 -21.11
CA ALA A 26 3.54 13.18 -22.54
C ALA A 26 3.40 14.49 -23.34
N GLY A 27 3.56 14.43 -24.66
CA GLY A 27 3.46 15.57 -25.58
C GLY A 27 4.59 16.58 -25.36
N ASP A 28 4.26 17.87 -25.44
CA ASP A 28 5.22 18.98 -25.32
C ASP A 28 6.05 18.96 -24.03
N TYR A 29 5.57 18.27 -22.98
CA TYR A 29 6.29 18.07 -21.73
C TYR A 29 7.54 17.20 -21.90
N VAL A 30 7.53 16.25 -22.84
CA VAL A 30 8.69 15.42 -23.19
C VAL A 30 9.75 16.31 -23.83
N ASP A 31 9.35 17.14 -24.80
CA ASP A 31 10.25 18.06 -25.50
C ASP A 31 10.86 19.09 -24.55
N ALA A 32 10.06 19.65 -23.65
CA ALA A 32 10.54 20.55 -22.60
C ALA A 32 11.51 19.86 -21.64
N SER A 33 11.26 18.60 -21.28
CA SER A 33 12.15 17.83 -20.40
C SER A 33 13.47 17.45 -21.09
N LEU A 34 13.45 17.15 -22.40
CA LEU A 34 14.66 16.90 -23.19
C LEU A 34 15.57 18.13 -23.28
N ARG A 35 14.98 19.33 -23.36
CA ARG A 35 15.73 20.60 -23.32
C ARG A 35 16.39 20.90 -21.98
N LEU A 36 16.06 20.15 -20.92
CA LEU A 36 16.76 20.21 -19.63
C LEU A 36 18.05 19.36 -19.60
N LEU A 37 18.42 18.72 -20.72
CA LEU A 37 19.68 17.98 -20.90
C LEU A 37 20.63 18.68 -21.89
N PRO A 38 20.99 19.98 -21.72
CA PRO A 38 21.70 20.76 -22.73
C PRO A 38 23.13 20.26 -23.01
N HIS A 39 23.71 19.49 -22.10
CA HIS A 39 25.05 18.93 -22.20
C HIS A 39 25.06 17.40 -22.44
N GLY A 40 23.91 16.84 -22.83
CA GLY A 40 23.68 15.41 -22.89
C GLY A 40 23.16 14.85 -21.56
N GLY A 41 23.03 13.53 -21.47
CA GLY A 41 22.52 12.88 -20.26
C GLY A 41 21.70 11.64 -20.53
N ARG A 42 20.92 11.22 -19.54
CA ARG A 42 20.03 10.05 -19.65
C ARG A 42 18.58 10.47 -19.50
N PHE A 43 17.77 10.14 -20.49
CA PHE A 43 16.33 10.33 -20.45
C PHE A 43 15.65 8.97 -20.30
N ILE A 44 15.01 8.75 -19.16
CA ILE A 44 14.30 7.51 -18.83
C ILE A 44 12.81 7.79 -18.91
N GLU A 45 12.14 7.22 -19.92
CA GLU A 45 10.70 7.34 -20.11
C GLU A 45 9.97 6.22 -19.37
N MET A 46 9.11 6.58 -18.41
CA MET A 46 8.22 5.64 -17.70
C MET A 46 6.82 5.57 -18.31
N GLY A 47 6.43 6.59 -19.09
CA GLY A 47 5.18 6.63 -19.83
C GLY A 47 5.16 5.61 -20.97
N ARG A 48 3.98 5.09 -21.29
CA ARG A 48 3.80 4.13 -22.39
C ARG A 48 3.03 4.69 -23.59
N THR A 49 2.45 5.87 -23.45
CA THR A 49 1.51 6.43 -24.43
C THR A 49 2.19 7.31 -25.48
N ASP A 50 3.37 7.85 -25.20
CA ASP A 50 4.09 8.80 -26.06
C ASP A 50 5.60 8.49 -26.11
N THR A 51 5.93 7.20 -26.28
CA THR A 51 7.32 6.76 -26.39
C THR A 51 7.94 7.25 -27.70
N ARG A 52 9.12 7.86 -27.64
CA ARG A 52 9.87 8.35 -28.81
C ARG A 52 10.92 7.34 -29.30
N ASP A 53 11.33 7.49 -30.56
CA ASP A 53 12.40 6.69 -31.15
C ASP A 53 13.77 7.16 -30.61
N PRO A 54 14.56 6.28 -29.95
CA PRO A 54 15.88 6.64 -29.45
C PRO A 54 16.83 7.19 -30.51
N GLU A 55 16.77 6.70 -31.76
CA GLU A 55 17.65 7.19 -32.83
C GLU A 55 17.29 8.61 -33.24
N GLN A 56 16.00 8.93 -33.35
CA GLN A 56 15.53 10.27 -33.62
C GLN A 56 15.96 11.25 -32.52
N ILE A 57 15.83 10.85 -31.25
CA ILE A 57 16.28 11.67 -30.12
C ILE A 57 17.79 11.92 -30.18
N ALA A 58 18.60 10.89 -30.44
CA ALA A 58 20.05 11.03 -30.53
C ALA A 58 20.50 11.97 -31.68
N ARG A 59 19.72 12.04 -32.78
CA ARG A 59 19.98 12.98 -33.89
C ARG A 59 19.63 14.42 -33.54
N GLN A 60 18.58 14.63 -32.74
CA GLN A 60 18.07 15.96 -32.39
C GLN A 60 18.76 16.56 -31.15
N TYR A 61 19.12 15.72 -30.18
CA TYR A 61 19.68 16.12 -28.90
C TYR A 61 21.06 15.47 -28.72
N ALA A 62 22.10 16.29 -28.86
CA ALA A 62 23.47 15.84 -28.78
C ALA A 62 23.76 15.17 -27.42
N ASN A 63 24.36 13.98 -27.47
CA ASN A 63 24.78 13.19 -26.29
C ASN A 63 23.66 12.79 -25.32
N VAL A 64 22.40 12.84 -25.73
CA VAL A 64 21.27 12.34 -24.93
C VAL A 64 21.03 10.86 -25.23
N ARG A 65 21.03 10.02 -24.19
CA ARG A 65 20.60 8.62 -24.27
C ARG A 65 19.17 8.52 -23.81
N TYR A 66 18.28 8.21 -24.75
CA TYR A 66 16.87 7.98 -24.46
C TYR A 66 16.61 6.48 -24.28
N GLN A 67 15.92 6.12 -23.19
CA GLN A 67 15.50 4.76 -22.91
C GLN A 67 14.06 4.73 -22.39
N ALA A 68 13.20 4.04 -23.13
CA ALA A 68 11.88 3.66 -22.65
C ALA A 68 12.03 2.50 -21.66
N PHE A 69 11.66 2.73 -20.40
CA PHE A 69 11.80 1.75 -19.34
C PHE A 69 10.46 1.10 -19.03
N VAL A 70 10.42 -0.23 -19.12
CA VAL A 70 9.25 -1.04 -18.78
C VAL A 70 9.67 -2.12 -17.79
N LEU A 71 9.22 -1.98 -16.55
CA LEU A 71 9.58 -2.91 -15.47
C LEU A 71 9.24 -4.37 -15.81
N ALA A 72 8.14 -4.59 -16.55
CA ALA A 72 7.68 -5.93 -16.96
C ALA A 72 8.62 -6.64 -17.96
N HIS A 73 9.59 -5.94 -18.54
CA HIS A 73 10.58 -6.52 -19.45
C HIS A 73 11.92 -6.85 -18.76
N LEU A 74 12.05 -6.57 -17.46
CA LEU A 74 13.27 -6.91 -16.73
C LEU A 74 13.37 -8.41 -16.45
N ASP A 75 14.60 -8.89 -16.43
CA ASP A 75 14.93 -10.24 -16.00
C ASP A 75 14.61 -10.45 -14.51
N LYS A 76 14.21 -11.67 -14.15
CA LYS A 76 13.78 -12.00 -12.79
C LYS A 76 14.92 -11.93 -11.78
N ASP A 77 16.14 -12.30 -12.16
CA ASP A 77 17.31 -12.24 -11.27
C ASP A 77 17.66 -10.79 -10.94
N LEU A 78 17.50 -9.88 -11.92
CA LEU A 78 17.64 -8.45 -11.68
C LEU A 78 16.56 -7.94 -10.72
N ILE A 79 15.29 -8.31 -10.92
CA ILE A 79 14.19 -7.93 -10.01
C ILE A 79 14.47 -8.43 -8.59
N GLN A 80 14.91 -9.67 -8.44
CA GLN A 80 15.27 -10.23 -7.12
C GLN A 80 16.38 -9.44 -6.45
N ARG A 81 17.46 -9.11 -7.17
CA ARG A 81 18.55 -8.27 -6.62
C ARG A 81 18.03 -6.90 -6.18
N MET A 82 17.24 -6.24 -7.02
CA MET A 82 16.64 -4.94 -6.70
C MET A 82 15.74 -5.02 -5.46
N LEU A 83 14.94 -6.09 -5.31
CA LEU A 83 14.11 -6.28 -4.12
C LEU A 83 14.95 -6.45 -2.86
N GLY A 84 16.05 -7.21 -2.92
CA GLY A 84 16.98 -7.36 -1.82
C GLY A 84 17.58 -6.01 -1.37
N GLU A 85 18.09 -5.23 -2.33
CA GLU A 85 18.63 -3.89 -2.05
C GLU A 85 17.56 -2.95 -1.46
N LEU A 86 16.32 -2.99 -1.97
CA LEU A 86 15.22 -2.20 -1.43
C LEU A 86 14.90 -2.56 0.01
N VAL A 87 14.86 -3.85 0.35
CA VAL A 87 14.63 -4.32 1.73
C VAL A 87 15.71 -3.77 2.67
N GLU A 88 17.00 -3.90 2.30
CA GLU A 88 18.09 -3.35 3.11
C GLU A 88 17.99 -1.83 3.32
N LEU A 89 17.52 -1.09 2.29
CA LEU A 89 17.32 0.35 2.39
C LEU A 89 16.13 0.72 3.30
N PHE A 90 15.06 -0.08 3.32
CA PHE A 90 13.95 0.09 4.25
C PHE A 90 14.37 -0.24 5.69
N GLU A 91 15.10 -1.34 5.90
CA GLU A 91 15.58 -1.75 7.23
C GLU A 91 16.52 -0.71 7.85
N ARG A 92 17.35 -0.05 7.02
CA ARG A 92 18.21 1.06 7.44
C ARG A 92 17.48 2.40 7.61
N GLY A 93 16.19 2.47 7.30
CA GLY A 93 15.41 3.71 7.36
C GLY A 93 15.80 4.76 6.31
N VAL A 94 16.52 4.39 5.26
CA VAL A 94 16.84 5.28 4.13
C VAL A 94 15.60 5.50 3.27
N LEU A 95 14.78 4.45 3.12
CA LEU A 95 13.48 4.52 2.47
C LEU A 95 12.37 4.43 3.51
N THR A 96 11.33 5.23 3.31
CA THR A 96 10.07 5.12 4.03
C THR A 96 8.96 4.89 3.03
N LEU A 97 7.91 4.18 3.44
CA LEU A 97 6.74 3.99 2.58
C LEU A 97 6.12 5.35 2.25
N PRO A 98 5.64 5.55 1.00
CA PRO A 98 4.80 6.70 0.70
C PRO A 98 3.48 6.59 1.50
N PRO A 99 2.73 7.69 1.67
CA PRO A 99 1.41 7.65 2.28
C PRO A 99 0.54 6.56 1.63
N LEU A 100 -0.04 5.69 2.46
CA LEU A 100 -0.94 4.62 2.01
C LEU A 100 -2.38 5.03 2.26
N THR A 101 -3.23 4.87 1.25
CA THR A 101 -4.68 4.96 1.39
C THR A 101 -5.27 3.58 1.14
N THR A 102 -5.80 2.96 2.18
CA THR A 102 -6.40 1.62 2.11
C THR A 102 -7.89 1.69 1.81
N TRP A 103 -8.36 0.81 0.94
CA TRP A 103 -9.75 0.72 0.53
C TRP A 103 -10.21 -0.73 0.59
N ASP A 104 -11.49 -0.96 0.83
CA ASP A 104 -12.02 -2.30 0.64
C ASP A 104 -12.04 -2.64 -0.86
N VAL A 105 -11.72 -3.88 -1.23
CA VAL A 105 -11.77 -4.34 -2.63
C VAL A 105 -13.13 -4.08 -3.29
N ARG A 106 -14.22 -4.09 -2.51
CA ARG A 106 -15.59 -3.81 -2.97
C ARG A 106 -15.76 -2.38 -3.46
N GLU A 107 -14.86 -1.47 -3.08
CA GLU A 107 -14.83 -0.07 -3.49
C GLU A 107 -13.91 0.19 -4.70
N ALA A 108 -13.28 -0.85 -5.27
CA ALA A 108 -12.27 -0.71 -6.32
C ALA A 108 -12.70 0.21 -7.47
N ARG A 109 -13.97 0.14 -7.90
CA ARG A 109 -14.49 1.00 -8.99
C ARG A 109 -14.39 2.50 -8.65
N ALA A 110 -14.66 2.88 -7.40
CA ALA A 110 -14.53 4.27 -6.95
C ALA A 110 -13.05 4.68 -6.93
N VAL A 111 -12.18 3.81 -6.41
CA VAL A 111 -10.72 4.05 -6.36
C VAL A 111 -10.14 4.27 -7.75
N PHE A 112 -10.48 3.43 -8.74
CA PHE A 112 -10.00 3.60 -10.11
C PHE A 112 -10.47 4.91 -10.75
N ARG A 113 -11.69 5.37 -10.42
CA ARG A 113 -12.22 6.66 -10.89
C ARG A 113 -11.48 7.84 -10.25
N ASP A 114 -11.21 7.79 -8.95
CA ASP A 114 -10.49 8.86 -8.26
C ASP A 114 -9.01 8.91 -8.68
N MET A 115 -8.43 7.74 -8.95
CA MET A 115 -7.09 7.59 -9.48
C MET A 115 -6.95 8.21 -10.88
N SER A 116 -7.91 7.98 -11.79
CA SER A 116 -7.87 8.56 -13.14
C SER A 116 -8.01 10.08 -13.17
N GLN A 117 -8.60 10.66 -12.11
CA GLN A 117 -8.68 12.11 -11.91
C GLN A 117 -7.41 12.71 -11.28
N GLY A 118 -6.42 11.87 -10.93
CA GLY A 118 -5.15 12.33 -10.35
C GLY A 118 -5.28 12.96 -8.96
N LYS A 119 -6.33 12.61 -8.20
CA LYS A 119 -6.63 13.20 -6.88
C LYS A 119 -5.87 12.58 -5.70
N HIS A 120 -5.18 11.47 -5.91
CA HIS A 120 -4.52 10.72 -4.85
C HIS A 120 -3.06 11.15 -4.70
N ILE A 121 -2.57 11.08 -3.45
CA ILE A 121 -1.15 11.22 -3.11
C ILE A 121 -0.70 9.88 -2.53
N GLY A 122 0.50 9.43 -2.91
CA GLY A 122 1.04 8.17 -2.43
C GLY A 122 0.41 6.96 -3.13
N LYS A 123 0.11 5.89 -2.38
CA LYS A 123 -0.29 4.59 -2.91
C LYS A 123 -1.69 4.19 -2.43
N ASN A 124 -2.60 3.95 -3.37
CA ASN A 124 -3.86 3.28 -3.08
C ASN A 124 -3.65 1.76 -2.96
N VAL A 125 -4.17 1.17 -1.88
CA VAL A 125 -4.09 -0.27 -1.59
C VAL A 125 -5.50 -0.82 -1.45
N LEU A 126 -5.85 -1.84 -2.23
CA LEU A 126 -7.11 -2.56 -2.09
C LEU A 126 -6.89 -3.74 -1.12
N VAL A 127 -7.69 -3.79 -0.07
CA VAL A 127 -7.65 -4.84 0.95
C VAL A 127 -8.83 -5.78 0.71
N LEU A 128 -8.53 -7.07 0.69
CA LEU A 128 -9.54 -8.11 0.62
C LEU A 128 -10.15 -8.32 2.02
N PRO A 129 -11.49 -8.42 2.15
CA PRO A 129 -12.10 -8.84 3.40
C PRO A 129 -11.48 -10.16 3.84
N GLN A 130 -10.82 -10.16 5.00
CA GLN A 130 -10.25 -11.37 5.56
C GLN A 130 -11.35 -12.10 6.33
N ALA A 131 -11.54 -13.38 6.01
CA ALA A 131 -12.32 -14.25 6.87
C ALA A 131 -11.60 -14.44 8.21
N ILE A 132 -12.35 -14.78 9.26
CA ILE A 132 -11.73 -15.20 10.52
C ILE A 132 -10.91 -16.44 10.23
N ASP A 133 -9.64 -16.41 10.65
CA ASP A 133 -8.81 -17.60 10.69
C ASP A 133 -9.39 -18.55 11.76
N PRO A 134 -9.91 -19.74 11.38
CA PRO A 134 -10.47 -20.67 12.35
C PRO A 134 -9.45 -21.13 13.39
N GLU A 135 -8.16 -21.12 13.07
CA GLU A 135 -7.08 -21.50 13.99
C GLU A 135 -6.58 -20.29 14.81
N GLY A 136 -7.05 -19.09 14.48
CA GLY A 136 -6.81 -17.87 15.24
C GLY A 136 -7.70 -17.75 16.48
N THR A 137 -7.28 -16.93 17.44
CA THR A 137 -8.09 -16.59 18.62
C THR A 137 -8.79 -15.25 18.45
N VAL A 138 -10.12 -15.22 18.60
CA VAL A 138 -10.91 -13.99 18.65
C VAL A 138 -11.00 -13.50 20.09
N LEU A 139 -10.50 -12.27 20.34
CA LEU A 139 -10.64 -11.58 21.62
C LEU A 139 -11.89 -10.70 21.62
N ILE A 140 -12.75 -10.88 22.62
CA ILE A 140 -13.93 -10.03 22.85
C ILE A 140 -13.80 -9.37 24.22
N THR A 141 -13.58 -8.06 24.23
CA THR A 141 -13.56 -7.26 25.46
C THR A 141 -14.98 -6.95 25.91
N GLY A 142 -15.21 -7.06 27.23
CA GLY A 142 -16.57 -7.06 27.77
C GLY A 142 -17.39 -8.28 27.31
N GLY A 143 -16.73 -9.39 26.98
CA GLY A 143 -17.34 -10.57 26.35
C GLY A 143 -18.44 -11.24 27.18
N THR A 144 -18.47 -11.02 28.51
CA THR A 144 -19.54 -11.53 29.39
C THR A 144 -20.76 -10.61 29.47
N GLY A 145 -20.71 -9.38 28.92
CA GLY A 145 -21.85 -8.46 28.84
C GLY A 145 -22.76 -8.73 27.64
N THR A 146 -24.01 -8.30 27.68
CA THR A 146 -25.07 -8.68 26.73
C THR A 146 -24.65 -8.65 25.24
N LEU A 147 -24.06 -7.55 24.77
CA LEU A 147 -23.58 -7.44 23.39
C LEU A 147 -22.36 -8.33 23.11
N GLY A 148 -21.44 -8.45 24.06
CA GLY A 148 -20.28 -9.33 23.97
C GLY A 148 -20.69 -10.79 23.82
N GLN A 149 -21.72 -11.22 24.55
CA GLN A 149 -22.25 -12.58 24.43
C GLN A 149 -22.90 -12.82 23.05
N LEU A 150 -23.68 -11.85 22.54
CA LEU A 150 -24.27 -11.93 21.19
C LEU A 150 -23.19 -12.00 20.11
N ALA A 151 -22.16 -11.15 20.22
CA ALA A 151 -21.02 -11.18 19.31
C ALA A 151 -20.27 -12.51 19.40
N ALA A 152 -20.02 -13.04 20.60
CA ALA A 152 -19.36 -14.33 20.78
C ALA A 152 -20.11 -15.46 20.07
N ARG A 153 -21.44 -15.52 20.22
CA ARG A 153 -22.29 -16.49 19.50
C ARG A 153 -22.14 -16.34 17.99
N GLN A 154 -22.30 -15.12 17.48
CA GLN A 154 -22.19 -14.82 16.05
C GLN A 154 -20.83 -15.24 15.47
N MET A 155 -19.74 -14.98 16.20
CA MET A 155 -18.39 -15.33 15.76
C MET A 155 -18.24 -16.85 15.59
N VAL A 156 -18.81 -17.64 16.50
CA VAL A 156 -18.76 -19.11 16.41
C VAL A 156 -19.71 -19.65 15.34
N SER A 157 -20.98 -19.22 15.36
CA SER A 157 -22.02 -19.82 14.53
C SER A 157 -21.96 -19.37 13.07
N GLU A 158 -21.62 -18.11 12.79
CA GLU A 158 -21.68 -17.55 11.43
C GLU A 158 -20.30 -17.31 10.83
N HIS A 159 -19.30 -16.98 11.65
CA HIS A 159 -17.96 -16.65 11.17
C HIS A 159 -16.91 -17.76 11.41
N GLY A 160 -17.31 -18.88 12.03
CA GLY A 160 -16.47 -20.07 12.17
C GLY A 160 -15.30 -19.95 13.16
N ALA A 161 -15.36 -19.00 14.09
CA ALA A 161 -14.34 -18.86 15.13
C ALA A 161 -14.30 -20.10 16.05
N ARG A 162 -13.12 -20.68 16.25
CA ARG A 162 -12.94 -21.87 17.11
C ARG A 162 -12.26 -21.59 18.43
N HIS A 163 -11.55 -20.46 18.55
CA HIS A 163 -10.87 -20.09 19.78
C HIS A 163 -11.35 -18.71 20.21
N LEU A 164 -11.97 -18.62 21.39
CA LEU A 164 -12.47 -17.39 21.96
C LEU A 164 -11.74 -17.04 23.25
N LEU A 165 -11.30 -15.79 23.36
CA LEU A 165 -10.90 -15.18 24.62
C LEU A 165 -11.92 -14.10 24.98
N LEU A 166 -12.72 -14.35 26.02
CA LEU A 166 -13.68 -13.37 26.53
C LEU A 166 -13.07 -12.68 27.75
N THR A 167 -12.94 -11.37 27.71
CA THR A 167 -12.44 -10.61 28.86
C THR A 167 -13.54 -9.78 29.49
N SER A 168 -13.51 -9.69 30.81
CA SER A 168 -14.30 -8.73 31.58
C SER A 168 -13.63 -8.51 32.93
N ARG A 169 -13.94 -7.43 33.64
CA ARG A 169 -13.35 -7.15 34.96
C ARG A 169 -13.58 -8.29 35.97
N ARG A 170 -14.73 -8.97 35.89
CA ARG A 170 -15.08 -10.08 36.77
C ARG A 170 -14.68 -11.45 36.21
N GLY A 171 -14.33 -11.54 34.93
CA GLY A 171 -13.96 -12.80 34.28
C GLY A 171 -15.04 -13.87 34.46
N ARG A 172 -14.62 -15.06 34.91
CA ARG A 172 -15.51 -16.21 35.19
C ARG A 172 -16.51 -15.95 36.33
N ASP A 173 -16.23 -14.98 37.20
CA ASP A 173 -17.13 -14.58 38.29
C ASP A 173 -18.24 -13.62 37.83
N ALA A 174 -18.28 -13.28 36.53
CA ALA A 174 -19.40 -12.55 35.97
C ALA A 174 -20.66 -13.43 35.91
N GLU A 175 -21.80 -12.83 36.20
CA GLU A 175 -23.11 -13.48 36.07
C GLU A 175 -23.32 -14.01 34.64
N GLY A 176 -23.72 -15.28 34.51
CA GLY A 176 -23.95 -15.92 33.21
C GLY A 176 -22.68 -16.39 32.48
N ALA A 177 -21.49 -16.20 33.06
CA ALA A 177 -20.24 -16.52 32.36
C ALA A 177 -20.03 -18.03 32.17
N ALA A 178 -20.39 -18.85 33.17
CA ALA A 178 -20.27 -20.30 33.07
C ALA A 178 -21.25 -20.88 32.05
N GLU A 179 -22.48 -20.37 32.01
CA GLU A 179 -23.49 -20.76 31.03
C GLU A 179 -23.07 -20.39 29.61
N LEU A 180 -22.52 -19.18 29.43
CA LEU A 180 -21.97 -18.74 28.15
C LEU A 180 -20.79 -19.59 27.69
N GLU A 181 -19.86 -19.91 28.60
CA GLU A 181 -18.71 -20.79 28.30
C GLU A 181 -19.19 -22.16 27.82
N ALA A 182 -20.14 -22.77 28.53
CA ALA A 182 -20.72 -24.05 28.18
C ALA A 182 -21.46 -24.02 26.83
N GLU A 183 -22.25 -22.97 26.59
CA GLU A 183 -23.00 -22.78 25.34
C GLU A 183 -22.05 -22.68 24.13
N LEU A 184 -21.06 -21.79 24.19
CA LEU A 184 -20.09 -21.59 23.12
C LEU A 184 -19.21 -22.85 22.90
N THR A 185 -18.91 -23.58 23.97
CA THR A 185 -18.21 -24.86 23.89
C THR A 185 -19.05 -25.93 23.19
N ALA A 186 -20.35 -25.99 23.47
CA ALA A 186 -21.28 -26.88 22.77
C ALA A 186 -21.41 -26.54 21.28
N LEU A 187 -21.25 -25.26 20.91
CA LEU A 187 -21.18 -24.80 19.52
C LEU A 187 -19.82 -25.12 18.84
N GLY A 188 -18.88 -25.74 19.56
CA GLY A 188 -17.61 -26.22 19.01
C GLY A 188 -16.42 -25.27 19.19
N ALA A 189 -16.56 -24.21 19.99
CA ALA A 189 -15.46 -23.30 20.30
C ALA A 189 -14.72 -23.68 21.59
N GLN A 190 -13.41 -23.47 21.62
CA GLN A 190 -12.62 -23.44 22.84
C GLN A 190 -12.71 -22.03 23.44
N VAL A 191 -13.31 -21.92 24.62
CA VAL A 191 -13.57 -20.62 25.26
C VAL A 191 -12.69 -20.46 26.49
N ARG A 192 -12.02 -19.32 26.58
CA ARG A 192 -11.32 -18.88 27.79
C ARG A 192 -11.93 -17.57 28.26
N ILE A 193 -12.44 -17.55 29.49
CA ILE A 193 -12.91 -16.32 30.12
C ILE A 193 -11.88 -15.84 31.13
N ALA A 194 -11.38 -14.62 30.97
CA ALA A 194 -10.34 -14.04 31.82
C ALA A 194 -10.82 -12.75 32.51
N ALA A 195 -10.50 -12.64 33.80
CA ALA A 195 -10.63 -11.38 34.53
C ALA A 195 -9.53 -10.43 34.02
N CYS A 196 -9.93 -9.34 33.35
CA CYS A 196 -9.01 -8.39 32.73
C CYS A 196 -9.71 -7.04 32.55
N ASP A 197 -9.03 -5.98 32.94
CA ASP A 197 -9.41 -4.60 32.62
C ASP A 197 -8.59 -4.16 31.39
N ALA A 198 -9.26 -3.85 30.28
CA ALA A 198 -8.60 -3.48 29.04
C ALA A 198 -7.95 -2.09 29.09
N ALA A 199 -8.23 -1.29 30.13
CA ALA A 199 -7.60 0.02 30.34
C ALA A 199 -6.30 -0.06 31.17
N ASP A 200 -5.95 -1.23 31.71
CA ASP A 200 -4.73 -1.48 32.49
C ASP A 200 -3.64 -2.04 31.56
N HIS A 201 -2.63 -1.21 31.25
CA HIS A 201 -1.57 -1.48 30.26
C HIS A 201 -0.18 -1.51 30.89
#